data_AF-A0A2L0ESR7-F1
#
_entry.id   AF-A0A2L0ESR7-F1
#
_cell.length_a   1.000
_cell.length_b   1.000
_cell.length_c   1.000
_cell.angle_alpha   90.00
_cell.angle_beta   90.00
_cell.angle_gamma   90.00
#
_symmetry.space_group_name_H-M   'P 1'
#
loop_
_entity.id
_entity.type
_entity.pdbx_description
1 polymer ?
#
loop_
_entity_poly.entity_id
_entity_poly.type
_entity_poly.pdbx_seq_one_letter_code
_entity_poly.pdbx_strand_id
1 'polypeptide(L)'
;MKPSGRVFGMVMAVGLVSMACGPASQLEVEVDAPGLEVQKDKPGGQDTNGTPKQAWHTWKGTMANALRGPLLQGGAIQPAIIASGILADAEGKEVFDHTVRCALAEGAFVTHDGTVYKGRGLVNGASSWRTQWLPQEVIDSVMECVIAFVNDKTDLVNVLLTSLLTNHDGKDHSAFIHGEAVWCARAGTMGIVDVDVYPTRSFVSRCGIDAAAALEQRYCHEVGSCGLTYKGILEDRTDECAAVGPPEDGVYKCNRRACTMTWLEDAEPDWCDPPGPAPDSPSGGHTTRG
;
A
#
# COMPACT_ATOMS: atom_id res chain seq x y z
N MET A 1 32.39 -5.88 -70.19
CA MET A 1 33.78 -6.20 -70.60
C MET A 1 34.71 -5.89 -69.42
N LYS A 2 35.54 -6.86 -69.00
CA LYS A 2 36.66 -6.73 -68.06
C LYS A 2 37.89 -6.17 -68.80
N PRO A 3 38.84 -5.51 -68.10
CA PRO A 3 40.08 -6.18 -67.61
C PRO A 3 40.44 -5.74 -66.17
N SER A 4 40.83 -6.60 -65.22
CA SER A 4 42.05 -7.42 -65.07
C SER A 4 43.35 -6.61 -64.88
N GLY A 5 43.83 -6.55 -63.63
CA GLY A 5 45.21 -6.25 -63.25
C GLY A 5 45.54 -6.86 -61.88
N ARG A 6 46.44 -7.86 -61.85
CA ARG A 6 47.00 -8.55 -60.67
C ARG A 6 48.50 -8.25 -60.59
N VAL A 7 49.02 -8.05 -59.38
CA VAL A 7 50.43 -8.27 -58.94
C VAL A 7 50.34 -8.62 -57.44
N PHE A 8 50.60 -9.84 -56.94
CA PHE A 8 51.83 -10.61 -56.68
C PHE A 8 52.78 -10.10 -55.58
N GLY A 9 52.99 -10.95 -54.57
CA GLY A 9 54.04 -10.88 -53.54
C GLY A 9 53.48 -10.63 -52.13
N MET A 10 53.82 -11.33 -51.06
CA MET A 10 54.81 -12.38 -50.81
C MET A 10 54.46 -13.01 -49.43
N VAL A 11 54.57 -14.33 -49.30
CA VAL A 11 54.39 -15.09 -48.05
C VAL A 11 55.75 -15.29 -47.38
N MET A 12 55.84 -15.18 -46.05
CA MET A 12 56.75 -15.93 -45.16
C MET A 12 56.22 -15.82 -43.72
N ALA A 13 55.80 -16.95 -43.12
CA ALA A 13 56.55 -17.80 -42.18
C ALA A 13 56.27 -17.38 -40.71
N VAL A 14 55.30 -18.02 -40.04
CA VAL A 14 55.49 -19.15 -39.10
C VAL A 14 56.47 -18.83 -37.97
N GLY A 15 55.89 -18.53 -36.80
CA GLY A 15 56.53 -18.56 -35.50
C GLY A 15 55.53 -19.08 -34.47
N LEU A 16 55.44 -20.42 -34.38
CA LEU A 16 54.83 -21.12 -33.24
C LEU A 16 55.74 -20.93 -32.03
N VAL A 17 55.25 -20.29 -30.98
CA VAL A 17 55.76 -20.49 -29.63
C VAL A 17 54.62 -21.05 -28.79
N SER A 18 54.72 -22.36 -28.58
CA SER A 18 53.96 -23.14 -27.62
C SER A 18 54.43 -22.83 -26.19
N MET A 19 53.59 -23.17 -25.21
CA MET A 19 53.74 -23.10 -23.74
C MET A 19 53.19 -21.78 -23.14
N ALA A 20 52.25 -21.77 -22.20
CA ALA A 20 51.86 -22.79 -21.23
C ALA A 20 50.37 -22.70 -20.90
N CYS A 21 49.73 -23.87 -20.80
CA CYS A 21 48.54 -24.05 -19.98
C CYS A 21 48.91 -23.81 -18.52
N GLY A 22 48.56 -22.64 -17.99
CA GLY A 22 48.31 -22.45 -16.57
C GLY A 22 46.79 -22.40 -16.38
N PRO A 23 46.22 -23.05 -15.35
CA PRO A 23 44.80 -22.91 -15.10
C PRO A 23 44.53 -21.43 -14.85
N ALA A 24 43.68 -20.83 -15.67
CA ALA A 24 42.98 -19.64 -15.22
C ALA A 24 42.17 -20.13 -14.03
N SER A 25 42.67 -19.87 -12.83
CA SER A 25 41.83 -19.76 -11.65
C SER A 25 40.86 -18.64 -11.96
N GLN A 26 39.77 -18.98 -12.65
CA GLN A 26 38.50 -18.36 -12.44
C GLN A 26 38.25 -18.54 -10.95
N LEU A 27 38.74 -17.58 -10.16
CA LEU A 27 37.97 -17.15 -9.02
C LEU A 27 36.64 -16.73 -9.65
N GLU A 28 35.70 -17.66 -9.67
CA GLU A 28 34.34 -17.33 -9.35
C GLU A 28 34.45 -16.56 -8.03
N VAL A 29 34.60 -15.24 -8.15
CA VAL A 29 34.06 -14.36 -7.14
C VAL A 29 32.57 -14.61 -7.30
N GLU A 30 32.10 -15.62 -6.56
CA GLU A 30 30.76 -15.67 -6.04
C GLU A 30 30.58 -14.27 -5.44
N VAL A 31 29.99 -13.40 -6.24
CA VAL A 31 29.43 -12.15 -5.75
C VAL A 31 28.47 -12.68 -4.71
N ASP A 32 28.84 -12.54 -3.43
CA ASP A 32 27.93 -12.63 -2.31
C ASP A 32 26.68 -11.92 -2.80
N ALA A 33 25.66 -12.69 -3.19
CA ALA A 33 24.33 -12.16 -3.35
C ALA A 33 24.11 -11.38 -2.06
N PRO A 34 23.73 -10.09 -2.11
CA PRO A 34 23.59 -9.28 -0.92
C PRO A 34 22.85 -10.15 0.09
N GLY A 35 23.57 -10.48 1.15
CA GLY A 35 23.23 -11.59 2.02
C GLY A 35 21.76 -11.47 2.36
N LEU A 36 21.10 -12.62 2.48
CA LEU A 36 19.92 -12.76 3.31
C LEU A 36 20.30 -12.27 4.72
N GLU A 37 20.39 -10.96 4.91
CA GLU A 37 20.39 -10.33 6.20
C GLU A 37 19.16 -10.90 6.88
N VAL A 38 19.38 -11.50 8.05
CA VAL A 38 18.33 -12.09 8.87
C VAL A 38 17.16 -11.12 8.85
N GLN A 39 16.07 -11.51 8.18
CA GLN A 39 14.89 -10.68 8.02
C GLN A 39 14.35 -10.45 9.42
N LYS A 40 14.76 -9.32 10.01
CA LYS A 40 14.38 -8.94 11.35
C LYS A 40 12.86 -8.83 11.36
N ASP A 41 12.27 -9.40 12.41
CA ASP A 41 10.85 -9.26 12.67
C ASP A 41 10.45 -7.78 12.67
N LYS A 42 9.39 -7.44 11.94
CA LYS A 42 8.94 -6.05 11.78
C LYS A 42 7.87 -5.73 12.82
N PRO A 43 8.04 -4.65 13.60
CA PRO A 43 7.07 -4.32 14.64
C PRO A 43 5.80 -3.74 14.01
N GLY A 44 4.67 -4.44 14.09
CA GLY A 44 3.43 -3.96 13.48
C GLY A 44 2.19 -4.78 13.76
N GLY A 45 1.12 -4.45 13.03
CA GLY A 45 -0.13 -5.20 13.01
C GLY A 45 -0.57 -5.42 11.57
N GLN A 46 -1.03 -6.63 11.26
CA GLN A 46 -1.47 -7.01 9.91
C GLN A 46 -2.99 -7.21 9.85
N ASP A 47 -3.56 -6.97 8.68
CA ASP A 47 -4.91 -7.39 8.32
C ASP A 47 -4.96 -7.63 6.79
N THR A 48 -6.06 -8.16 6.31
CA THR A 48 -6.31 -8.35 4.87
C THR A 48 -6.93 -7.08 4.27
N ASN A 49 -6.53 -6.72 3.06
CA ASN A 49 -7.26 -5.71 2.30
C ASN A 49 -8.69 -6.17 1.96
N GLY A 50 -9.50 -5.27 1.41
CA GLY A 50 -10.85 -5.59 0.95
C GLY A 50 -11.88 -4.48 1.11
N THR A 51 -11.46 -3.25 1.47
CA THR A 51 -12.37 -2.10 1.46
C THR A 51 -12.61 -1.66 0.00
N PRO A 52 -13.86 -1.72 -0.52
CA PRO A 52 -14.14 -1.32 -1.90
C PRO A 52 -13.82 0.17 -2.11
N LYS A 53 -13.12 0.50 -3.21
CA LYS A 53 -12.68 1.88 -3.49
C LYS A 53 -13.86 2.86 -3.56
N GLN A 54 -14.91 2.48 -4.29
CA GLN A 54 -16.11 3.32 -4.43
C GLN A 54 -16.76 3.61 -3.07
N ALA A 55 -16.93 2.57 -2.25
CA ALA A 55 -17.47 2.70 -0.90
C ALA A 55 -16.58 3.57 -0.01
N TRP A 56 -15.26 3.35 -0.03
CA TRP A 56 -14.31 4.19 0.69
C TRP A 56 -14.48 5.67 0.32
N HIS A 57 -14.49 6.00 -0.96
CA HIS A 57 -14.63 7.40 -1.40
C HIS A 57 -16.01 7.99 -1.09
N THR A 58 -17.05 7.16 -1.03
CA THR A 58 -18.40 7.56 -0.61
C THR A 58 -18.46 7.85 0.90
N TRP A 59 -17.81 7.02 1.71
CA TRP A 59 -18.02 6.98 3.17
C TRP A 59 -16.86 7.52 4.02
N LYS A 60 -15.68 7.80 3.45
CA LYS A 60 -14.50 8.27 4.22
C LYS A 60 -14.77 9.53 5.03
N GLY A 61 -15.55 10.47 4.49
CA GLY A 61 -15.92 11.69 5.22
C GLY A 61 -16.90 11.43 6.37
N THR A 62 -17.83 10.49 6.18
CA THR A 62 -18.74 10.02 7.24
C THR A 62 -17.96 9.39 8.37
N MET A 63 -16.98 8.53 8.08
CA MET A 63 -16.14 7.91 9.11
C MET A 63 -15.22 8.90 9.81
N ALA A 64 -14.60 9.82 9.08
CA ALA A 64 -13.82 10.91 9.67
C ALA A 64 -14.64 11.72 10.69
N ASN A 65 -15.92 11.97 10.40
CA ASN A 65 -16.83 12.65 11.31
C ASN A 65 -17.30 11.76 12.47
N ALA A 66 -17.56 10.48 12.23
CA ALA A 66 -17.95 9.51 13.26
C ALA A 66 -16.86 9.34 14.33
N LEU A 67 -15.58 9.39 13.96
CA LEU A 67 -14.44 9.31 14.88
C LEU A 67 -14.32 10.51 15.82
N ARG A 68 -15.02 11.62 15.53
CA ARG A 68 -15.10 12.83 16.37
C ARG A 68 -16.22 12.75 17.42
N GLY A 69 -16.95 11.65 17.47
CA GLY A 69 -17.92 11.35 18.51
C GLY A 69 -17.70 9.95 19.09
N PRO A 70 -18.39 9.61 20.19
CA PRO A 70 -18.39 8.25 20.69
C PRO A 70 -19.08 7.32 19.70
N LEU A 71 -18.51 6.13 19.50
CA LEU A 71 -19.12 5.06 18.71
C LEU A 71 -20.45 4.59 19.33
N LEU A 72 -20.53 4.53 20.66
CA LEU A 72 -21.71 4.04 21.38
C LEU A 72 -22.47 5.14 22.14
N GLN A 73 -23.80 5.02 22.14
CA GLN A 73 -24.72 5.74 23.02
C GLN A 73 -25.59 4.72 23.75
N GLY A 74 -25.45 4.62 25.08
CA GLY A 74 -26.26 3.70 25.90
C GLY A 74 -26.08 2.22 25.54
N GLY A 75 -24.94 1.84 24.96
CA GLY A 75 -24.61 0.47 24.54
C GLY A 75 -24.96 0.12 23.09
N ALA A 76 -25.69 0.97 22.38
CA ALA A 76 -25.96 0.84 20.94
C ALA A 76 -25.05 1.76 20.13
N ILE A 77 -24.87 1.47 18.84
CA ILE A 77 -24.18 2.39 17.92
C ILE A 77 -24.88 3.75 17.93
N GLN A 78 -24.08 4.81 17.95
CA GLN A 78 -24.55 6.18 18.08
C GLN A 78 -25.53 6.54 16.92
N PRO A 79 -26.67 7.21 17.20
CA PRO A 79 -27.73 7.42 16.20
C PRO A 79 -27.34 8.22 14.97
N ALA A 80 -26.39 9.14 15.04
CA ALA A 80 -25.88 9.88 13.89
C ALA A 80 -25.05 8.98 12.94
N ILE A 81 -24.33 7.98 13.46
CA ILE A 81 -23.68 6.96 12.61
C ILE A 81 -24.75 6.16 11.87
N ILE A 82 -25.81 5.72 12.56
CA ILE A 82 -26.93 5.00 11.94
C ILE A 82 -27.63 5.89 10.89
N ALA A 83 -27.94 7.14 11.25
CA ALA A 83 -28.64 8.09 10.39
C ALA A 83 -27.83 8.53 9.17
N SER A 84 -26.50 8.35 9.17
CA SER A 84 -25.67 8.60 8.00
C SER A 84 -25.98 7.64 6.83
N GLY A 85 -26.59 6.49 7.11
CA GLY A 85 -26.89 5.46 6.12
C GLY A 85 -25.74 4.48 5.86
N ILE A 86 -24.54 4.68 6.45
CA ILE A 86 -23.39 3.79 6.21
C ILE A 86 -23.67 2.33 6.58
N LEU A 87 -24.49 2.11 7.62
CA LEU A 87 -24.87 0.77 8.08
C LEU A 87 -26.07 0.17 7.31
N ALA A 88 -26.74 0.96 6.47
CA ALA A 88 -27.79 0.48 5.56
C ALA A 88 -27.22 0.06 4.20
N ASP A 89 -26.08 0.63 3.81
CA ASP A 89 -25.35 0.32 2.59
C ASP A 89 -24.43 -0.89 2.77
N ALA A 90 -24.47 -1.86 1.84
CA ALA A 90 -23.72 -3.11 1.99
C ALA A 90 -22.21 -2.88 1.98
N GLU A 91 -21.71 -2.02 1.09
CA GLU A 91 -20.29 -1.69 1.02
C GLU A 91 -19.88 -0.68 2.12
N GLY A 92 -20.80 0.20 2.53
CA GLY A 92 -20.63 1.05 3.71
C GLY A 92 -20.37 0.26 4.98
N LYS A 93 -21.01 -0.90 5.16
CA LYS A 93 -20.71 -1.83 6.27
C LYS A 93 -19.26 -2.32 6.23
N GLU A 94 -18.67 -2.55 5.07
CA GLU A 94 -17.26 -2.97 4.94
C GLU A 94 -16.30 -1.85 5.35
N VAL A 95 -16.59 -0.60 4.95
CA VAL A 95 -15.83 0.58 5.39
C VAL A 95 -15.94 0.77 6.91
N PHE A 96 -17.15 0.61 7.44
CA PHE A 96 -17.38 0.69 8.88
C PHE A 96 -16.67 -0.44 9.64
N ASP A 97 -16.71 -1.67 9.13
CA ASP A 97 -16.03 -2.82 9.74
C ASP A 97 -14.52 -2.61 9.79
N HIS A 98 -13.88 -2.20 8.68
CA HIS A 98 -12.45 -1.89 8.68
C HIS A 98 -12.11 -0.75 9.66
N THR A 99 -12.96 0.27 9.76
CA THR A 99 -12.77 1.32 10.75
C THR A 99 -12.85 0.77 12.19
N VAL A 100 -13.78 -0.15 12.45
CA VAL A 100 -13.91 -0.84 13.74
C VAL A 100 -12.67 -1.72 14.02
N ARG A 101 -12.18 -2.48 13.04
CA ARG A 101 -10.95 -3.28 13.16
C ARG A 101 -9.76 -2.41 13.55
N CYS A 102 -9.59 -1.27 12.86
CA CYS A 102 -8.53 -0.31 13.13
C CYS A 102 -8.64 0.33 14.53
N ALA A 103 -9.84 0.78 14.91
CA ALA A 103 -10.00 1.66 16.08
C ALA A 103 -10.35 0.94 17.38
N LEU A 104 -11.17 -0.12 17.35
CA LEU A 104 -11.54 -0.82 18.59
C LEU A 104 -10.44 -1.79 19.01
N ALA A 105 -10.24 -1.93 20.32
CA ALA A 105 -9.30 -2.89 20.91
C ALA A 105 -9.58 -4.32 20.43
N GLU A 106 -8.54 -5.14 20.37
CA GLU A 106 -8.67 -6.56 20.04
C GLU A 106 -9.69 -7.25 20.97
N GLY A 107 -10.58 -8.05 20.37
CA GLY A 107 -11.64 -8.77 21.08
C GLY A 107 -12.84 -7.91 21.49
N ALA A 108 -12.75 -6.58 21.41
CA ALA A 108 -13.92 -5.72 21.55
C ALA A 108 -14.81 -5.84 20.31
N PHE A 109 -16.13 -5.70 20.49
CA PHE A 109 -17.06 -5.72 19.38
C PHE A 109 -18.24 -4.78 19.62
N VAL A 110 -18.93 -4.46 18.54
CA VAL A 110 -20.23 -3.79 18.52
C VAL A 110 -21.17 -4.55 17.59
N THR A 111 -22.47 -4.48 17.87
CA THR A 111 -23.48 -5.21 17.11
C THR A 111 -24.54 -4.24 16.61
N HIS A 112 -24.96 -4.41 15.36
CA HIS A 112 -26.09 -3.69 14.77
C HIS A 112 -26.80 -4.60 13.77
N ASP A 113 -28.13 -4.70 13.89
CA ASP A 113 -28.99 -5.53 13.04
C ASP A 113 -28.46 -6.96 12.83
N GLY A 114 -28.00 -7.58 13.91
CA GLY A 114 -27.44 -8.94 13.92
C GLY A 114 -26.03 -9.07 13.35
N THR A 115 -25.48 -8.02 12.74
CA THR A 115 -24.09 -7.97 12.25
C THR A 115 -23.15 -7.61 13.41
N VAL A 116 -22.05 -8.35 13.56
CA VAL A 116 -21.04 -8.14 14.61
C VAL A 116 -19.77 -7.59 13.97
N TYR A 117 -19.36 -6.40 14.41
CA TYR A 117 -18.12 -5.74 13.98
C TYR A 117 -17.07 -5.90 15.08
N LYS A 118 -15.92 -6.48 14.74
CA LYS A 118 -14.89 -6.87 15.72
C LYS A 118 -13.64 -6.01 15.59
N GLY A 119 -13.20 -5.47 16.72
CA GLY A 119 -11.93 -4.75 16.83
C GLY A 119 -10.73 -5.68 16.70
N ARG A 120 -9.69 -5.18 16.04
CA ARG A 120 -8.36 -5.80 15.95
C ARG A 120 -7.31 -5.01 16.72
N GLY A 121 -7.63 -3.78 17.12
CA GLY A 121 -6.74 -2.92 17.88
C GLY A 121 -5.51 -2.52 17.09
N LEU A 122 -5.62 -2.25 15.78
CA LEU A 122 -4.46 -1.92 14.96
C LEU A 122 -3.86 -0.56 15.31
N VAL A 123 -4.69 0.41 15.72
CA VAL A 123 -4.23 1.77 16.08
C VAL A 123 -4.22 1.97 17.60
N ASN A 124 -3.04 2.30 18.13
CA ASN A 124 -2.82 2.66 19.53
C ASN A 124 -3.57 3.96 19.87
N GLY A 125 -4.19 3.99 21.06
CA GLY A 125 -4.99 5.13 21.53
C GLY A 125 -6.41 5.23 20.93
N ALA A 126 -6.72 4.48 19.87
CA ALA A 126 -8.02 4.54 19.20
C ALA A 126 -9.16 3.80 19.96
N SER A 127 -8.82 2.91 20.91
CA SER A 127 -9.80 2.11 21.65
C SER A 127 -10.81 2.94 22.43
N SER A 128 -10.45 4.18 22.76
CA SER A 128 -11.34 5.11 23.45
C SER A 128 -12.51 5.59 22.58
N TRP A 129 -12.45 5.43 21.26
CA TRP A 129 -13.56 5.74 20.34
C TRP A 129 -14.88 5.07 20.75
N ARG A 130 -14.80 3.90 21.38
CA ARG A 130 -15.97 3.18 21.89
C ARG A 130 -16.91 4.07 22.72
N THR A 131 -16.34 4.96 23.54
CA THR A 131 -17.09 5.74 24.54
C THR A 131 -16.84 7.25 24.48
N GLN A 132 -15.86 7.72 23.71
CA GLN A 132 -15.53 9.14 23.56
C GLN A 132 -15.02 9.44 22.14
N TRP A 133 -14.83 10.73 21.84
CA TRP A 133 -14.20 11.14 20.59
C TRP A 133 -12.69 10.85 20.60
N LEU A 134 -12.09 10.77 19.41
CA LEU A 134 -10.65 10.62 19.25
C LEU A 134 -9.94 11.97 19.05
N PRO A 135 -8.69 12.13 19.53
CA PRO A 135 -7.82 13.22 19.13
C PRO A 135 -7.53 13.18 17.63
N GLN A 136 -7.32 14.34 16.99
CA GLN A 136 -7.13 14.44 15.54
C GLN A 136 -5.98 13.57 15.00
N GLU A 137 -4.85 13.48 15.72
CA GLU A 137 -3.73 12.62 15.32
C GLU A 137 -4.12 11.13 15.27
N VAL A 138 -4.95 10.67 16.22
CA VAL A 138 -5.45 9.30 16.25
C VAL A 138 -6.51 9.08 15.16
N ILE A 139 -7.35 10.08 14.86
CA ILE A 139 -8.30 10.03 13.73
C ILE A 139 -7.52 9.83 12.44
N ASP A 140 -6.49 10.65 12.20
CA ASP A 140 -5.64 10.56 11.00
C ASP A 140 -5.03 9.16 10.86
N SER A 141 -4.46 8.59 11.94
CA SER A 141 -3.92 7.23 11.90
C SER A 141 -4.97 6.12 11.73
N VAL A 142 -6.19 6.29 12.27
CA VAL A 142 -7.30 5.36 11.96
C VAL A 142 -7.66 5.43 10.47
N MET A 143 -7.69 6.62 9.89
CA MET A 143 -7.94 6.76 8.45
C MET A 143 -6.81 6.14 7.62
N GLU A 144 -5.54 6.35 7.97
CA GLU A 144 -4.39 5.69 7.34
C GLU A 144 -4.48 4.16 7.40
N CYS A 145 -4.88 3.62 8.56
CA CYS A 145 -5.13 2.20 8.73
C CYS A 145 -6.22 1.68 7.77
N VAL A 146 -7.35 2.37 7.62
CA VAL A 146 -8.38 1.96 6.66
C VAL A 146 -7.89 2.09 5.21
N ILE A 147 -7.15 3.15 4.88
CA ILE A 147 -6.56 3.38 3.55
C ILE A 147 -5.67 2.23 3.13
N ALA A 148 -4.88 1.67 4.05
CA ALA A 148 -4.03 0.52 3.77
C ALA A 148 -4.80 -0.73 3.33
N PHE A 149 -6.10 -0.80 3.58
CA PHE A 149 -6.95 -1.92 3.18
C PHE A 149 -7.90 -1.58 2.02
N VAL A 150 -7.81 -0.36 1.47
CA VAL A 150 -8.55 0.03 0.26
C VAL A 150 -7.96 -0.69 -0.95
N ASN A 151 -8.77 -1.57 -1.53
CA ASN A 151 -8.50 -2.27 -2.78
C ASN A 151 -9.80 -2.97 -3.23
N ASP A 152 -10.12 -2.90 -4.52
CA ASP A 152 -11.30 -3.56 -5.11
C ASP A 152 -10.99 -4.94 -5.70
N LYS A 153 -9.71 -5.33 -5.74
CA LYS A 153 -9.29 -6.64 -6.25
C LYS A 153 -9.57 -7.73 -5.21
N THR A 154 -10.01 -8.87 -5.69
CA THR A 154 -10.63 -9.97 -4.93
C THR A 154 -9.65 -10.82 -4.14
N ASP A 155 -8.35 -10.64 -4.34
CA ASP A 155 -7.35 -11.63 -3.95
C ASP A 155 -6.82 -11.43 -2.51
N LEU A 156 -7.51 -10.61 -1.70
CA LEU A 156 -7.30 -10.43 -0.26
C LEU A 156 -5.82 -10.42 0.14
N VAL A 157 -5.09 -9.39 -0.29
CA VAL A 157 -3.66 -9.23 0.00
C VAL A 157 -3.47 -8.88 1.47
N ASN A 158 -2.60 -9.63 2.15
CA ASN A 158 -2.16 -9.31 3.51
C ASN A 158 -1.31 -8.04 3.48
N VAL A 159 -1.62 -7.10 4.36
CA VAL A 159 -0.86 -5.85 4.50
C VAL A 159 -0.44 -5.70 5.95
N LEU A 160 0.86 -5.53 6.18
CA LEU A 160 1.40 -5.15 7.48
C LEU A 160 1.46 -3.64 7.58
N LEU A 161 0.99 -3.11 8.72
CA LEU A 161 1.07 -1.71 9.08
C LEU A 161 2.18 -1.48 10.09
N THR A 162 2.96 -0.41 9.88
CA THR A 162 3.93 0.08 10.85
C THR A 162 3.80 1.59 11.00
N SER A 163 3.80 2.09 12.24
CA SER A 163 3.69 3.50 12.60
C SER A 163 4.04 3.69 14.07
N LEU A 164 4.27 4.94 14.50
CA LEU A 164 4.34 5.27 15.93
C LEU A 164 3.03 5.01 16.68
N LEU A 165 1.92 4.97 15.95
CA LEU A 165 0.59 4.72 16.49
C LEU A 165 0.02 3.36 16.08
N THR A 166 0.82 2.46 15.49
CA THR A 166 0.38 1.08 15.25
C THR A 166 0.65 0.25 16.50
N ASN A 167 -0.30 -0.58 16.93
CA ASN A 167 -0.04 -1.58 17.95
C ASN A 167 0.77 -2.74 17.37
N HIS A 168 1.83 -3.13 18.08
CA HIS A 168 2.62 -4.30 17.73
C HIS A 168 1.92 -5.54 18.31
N ASP A 169 1.48 -6.46 17.44
CA ASP A 169 0.73 -7.64 17.86
C ASP A 169 1.61 -8.76 18.43
N GLY A 170 2.94 -8.57 18.42
CA GLY A 170 3.93 -9.50 18.95
C GLY A 170 4.10 -10.78 18.13
N LYS A 171 3.58 -10.81 16.90
CA LYS A 171 3.77 -11.92 15.95
C LYS A 171 4.98 -11.66 15.06
N ASP A 172 5.49 -12.75 14.48
CA ASP A 172 6.54 -12.70 13.46
C ASP A 172 5.97 -12.20 12.13
N HIS A 173 6.53 -11.11 11.62
CA HIS A 173 6.19 -10.47 10.35
C HIS A 173 7.35 -10.46 9.36
N SER A 174 8.31 -11.38 9.52
CA SER A 174 9.46 -11.50 8.62
C SER A 174 9.09 -11.67 7.14
N ALA A 175 7.93 -12.25 6.83
CA ALA A 175 7.43 -12.41 5.46
C ALA A 175 7.11 -11.08 4.73
N PHE A 176 6.84 -9.99 5.45
CA PHE A 176 6.54 -8.69 4.88
C PHE A 176 7.81 -7.94 4.50
N ILE A 177 8.43 -8.34 3.40
CA ILE A 177 9.76 -7.87 3.00
C ILE A 177 9.72 -6.67 2.03
N HIS A 178 8.56 -6.37 1.47
CA HIS A 178 8.39 -5.32 0.46
C HIS A 178 7.72 -4.09 1.08
N GLY A 179 8.51 -3.04 1.31
CA GLY A 179 7.96 -1.75 1.76
C GLY A 179 7.22 -1.09 0.61
N GLU A 180 5.94 -0.80 0.76
CA GLU A 180 5.15 -0.27 -0.35
C GLU A 180 5.20 1.26 -0.37
N ALA A 181 4.58 1.90 0.62
CA ALA A 181 4.50 3.34 0.73
C ALA A 181 4.22 3.80 2.16
N VAL A 182 4.57 5.06 2.44
CA VAL A 182 4.10 5.79 3.63
C VAL A 182 2.87 6.60 3.24
N TRP A 183 1.79 6.41 3.99
CA TRP A 183 0.48 7.05 3.83
C TRP A 183 0.24 8.04 4.96
N CYS A 184 -0.02 9.29 4.59
CA CYS A 184 -0.29 10.38 5.51
C CYS A 184 -1.68 10.97 5.25
N ALA A 185 -2.70 10.49 5.96
CA ALA A 185 -4.08 10.96 5.78
C ALA A 185 -4.37 12.15 6.68
N ARG A 186 -5.07 13.19 6.19
CA ARG A 186 -5.49 14.36 6.96
C ARG A 186 -7.01 14.46 6.88
N ALA A 187 -7.68 14.15 7.99
CA ALA A 187 -9.12 14.29 8.09
C ALA A 187 -9.49 15.74 8.48
N GLY A 188 -9.92 16.53 7.51
CA GLY A 188 -10.46 17.88 7.72
C GLY A 188 -11.79 17.89 8.49
N THR A 189 -12.15 19.05 9.04
CA THR A 189 -13.35 19.25 9.87
C THR A 189 -14.67 19.06 9.12
N MET A 190 -14.67 19.22 7.80
CA MET A 190 -15.83 18.99 6.94
C MET A 190 -15.92 17.54 6.40
N GLY A 191 -15.12 16.62 6.93
CA GLY A 191 -15.04 15.24 6.43
C GLY A 191 -14.23 15.09 5.13
N ILE A 192 -13.54 16.14 4.68
CA ILE A 192 -12.56 16.02 3.59
C ILE A 192 -11.38 15.19 4.11
N VAL A 193 -10.93 14.21 3.33
CA VAL A 193 -9.78 13.36 3.67
C VAL A 193 -8.78 13.44 2.53
N ASP A 194 -7.71 14.20 2.79
CA ASP A 194 -6.55 14.33 1.90
C ASP A 194 -5.49 13.31 2.29
N VAL A 195 -4.79 12.73 1.33
CA VAL A 195 -3.78 11.69 1.57
C VAL A 195 -2.52 12.04 0.81
N ASP A 196 -1.45 12.32 1.53
CA ASP A 196 -0.11 12.40 0.97
C ASP A 196 0.49 10.99 0.95
N VAL A 197 1.06 10.56 -0.18
CA VAL A 197 1.68 9.23 -0.32
C VAL A 197 3.11 9.31 -0.83
N TYR A 198 3.99 8.53 -0.20
CA TYR A 198 5.41 8.44 -0.50
C TYR A 198 5.77 6.97 -0.77
N PRO A 199 5.83 6.49 -2.04
CA PRO A 199 6.26 5.13 -2.31
C PRO A 199 7.72 4.92 -1.91
N THR A 200 8.07 3.69 -1.57
CA THR A 200 9.49 3.33 -1.43
C THR A 200 10.12 3.07 -2.79
N ARG A 201 11.45 3.17 -2.85
CA ARG A 201 12.22 2.76 -4.03
C ARG A 201 12.06 1.27 -4.31
N SER A 202 11.87 0.45 -3.28
CA SER A 202 11.66 -0.99 -3.45
C SER A 202 10.36 -1.28 -4.20
N PHE A 203 9.28 -0.58 -3.90
CA PHE A 203 8.01 -0.66 -4.62
C PHE A 203 8.14 -0.16 -6.07
N VAL A 204 8.76 1.01 -6.26
CA VAL A 204 8.97 1.62 -7.59
C VAL A 204 9.76 0.71 -8.52
N SER A 205 10.73 -0.05 -8.00
CA SER A 205 11.59 -0.92 -8.82
C SER A 205 10.95 -2.26 -9.20
N ARG A 206 9.83 -2.63 -8.59
CA ARG A 206 9.15 -3.92 -8.79
C ARG A 206 7.86 -3.79 -9.57
N CYS A 207 7.18 -2.65 -9.45
CA CYS A 207 5.90 -2.43 -10.09
C CYS A 207 6.04 -2.39 -11.63
N GLY A 208 5.12 -3.06 -12.34
CA GLY A 208 5.09 -3.10 -13.82
C GLY A 208 4.62 -1.80 -14.48
N ILE A 209 4.14 -0.85 -13.67
CA ILE A 209 3.71 0.49 -14.07
C ILE A 209 4.35 1.56 -13.18
N ASP A 210 4.17 2.82 -13.55
CA ASP A 210 4.58 3.94 -12.70
C ASP A 210 3.96 3.83 -11.29
N ALA A 211 4.77 4.02 -10.25
CA ALA A 211 4.32 3.82 -8.87
C ALA A 211 3.16 4.76 -8.48
N ALA A 212 3.10 5.98 -9.03
CA ALA A 212 1.96 6.86 -8.78
C ALA A 212 0.69 6.29 -9.42
N ALA A 213 0.79 5.74 -10.63
CA ALA A 213 -0.34 5.07 -11.30
C ALA A 213 -0.79 3.80 -10.55
N ALA A 214 0.14 3.01 -10.00
CA ALA A 214 -0.19 1.83 -9.20
C ALA A 214 -0.91 2.18 -7.89
N LEU A 215 -0.43 3.20 -7.18
CA LEU A 215 -1.06 3.67 -5.94
C LEU A 215 -2.39 4.37 -6.22
N GLU A 216 -2.51 5.09 -7.34
CA GLU A 216 -3.79 5.63 -7.82
C GLU A 216 -4.76 4.49 -8.14
N GLN A 217 -4.31 3.47 -8.88
CA GLN A 217 -5.11 2.28 -9.18
C GLN A 217 -5.56 1.57 -7.92
N ARG A 218 -4.73 1.47 -6.88
CA ARG A 218 -5.11 0.84 -5.60
C ARG A 218 -6.11 1.66 -4.82
N TYR A 219 -5.94 2.98 -4.76
CA TYR A 219 -6.69 3.84 -3.85
C TYR A 219 -7.93 4.47 -4.50
N CYS A 220 -7.78 5.04 -5.70
CA CYS A 220 -8.83 5.82 -6.36
C CYS A 220 -9.86 4.94 -7.08
N HIS A 221 -11.14 5.33 -7.01
CA HIS A 221 -12.21 4.70 -7.79
C HIS A 221 -12.31 5.24 -9.24
N GLU A 222 -12.11 6.54 -9.41
CA GLU A 222 -12.13 7.23 -10.71
C GLU A 222 -10.82 7.98 -10.91
N VAL A 223 -10.38 8.09 -12.17
CA VAL A 223 -9.18 8.85 -12.55
C VAL A 223 -9.41 10.33 -12.26
N GLY A 224 -8.53 10.95 -11.46
CA GLY A 224 -8.62 12.36 -11.09
C GLY A 224 -8.49 12.62 -9.58
N SER A 225 -9.13 13.70 -9.08
CA SER A 225 -8.98 14.13 -7.69
C SER A 225 -9.75 13.21 -6.72
N CYS A 226 -9.14 12.10 -6.35
CA CYS A 226 -9.65 11.19 -5.31
C CYS A 226 -9.15 11.58 -3.89
N GLY A 227 -8.41 12.70 -3.79
CA GLY A 227 -7.77 13.20 -2.57
C GLY A 227 -6.36 12.67 -2.32
N LEU A 228 -5.80 11.90 -3.26
CA LEU A 228 -4.43 11.38 -3.19
C LEU A 228 -3.44 12.38 -3.80
N THR A 229 -2.37 12.69 -3.10
CA THR A 229 -1.26 13.52 -3.57
C THR A 229 0.02 12.71 -3.52
N TYR A 230 0.60 12.46 -4.69
CA TYR A 230 1.88 11.80 -4.81
C TYR A 230 3.02 12.76 -4.44
N LYS A 231 3.84 12.38 -3.46
CA LYS A 231 4.89 13.23 -2.91
C LYS A 231 6.29 12.89 -3.41
N GLY A 232 6.44 11.92 -4.30
CA GLY A 232 7.74 11.42 -4.75
C GLY A 232 8.27 10.28 -3.89
N ILE A 233 9.42 9.74 -4.29
CA ILE A 233 10.06 8.59 -3.63
C ILE A 233 10.43 8.96 -2.18
N LEU A 234 10.03 8.13 -1.23
CA LEU A 234 10.21 8.33 0.21
C LEU A 234 11.67 8.63 0.58
N GLU A 235 12.59 7.84 0.04
CA GLU A 235 14.03 7.94 0.31
C GLU A 235 14.65 9.24 -0.22
N ASP A 236 13.99 9.90 -1.18
CA ASP A 236 14.44 11.18 -1.74
C ASP A 236 13.81 12.39 -1.01
N ARG A 237 12.91 12.15 -0.04
CA ARG A 237 12.12 13.16 0.68
C ARG A 237 12.45 13.25 2.17
N THR A 238 13.70 13.00 2.55
CA THR A 238 14.13 12.94 3.96
C THR A 238 13.94 14.23 4.77
N ASP A 239 13.79 15.38 4.11
CA ASP A 239 13.48 16.67 4.72
C ASP A 239 11.98 16.85 5.07
N GLU A 240 11.10 16.26 4.26
CA GLU A 240 9.66 16.22 4.49
C GLU A 240 9.24 15.01 5.32
N CYS A 241 9.82 13.83 5.05
CA CYS A 241 9.48 12.57 5.67
C CYS A 241 10.72 11.74 6.03
N ALA A 242 10.90 11.50 7.34
CA ALA A 242 12.08 10.81 7.86
C ALA A 242 11.68 9.64 8.76
N ALA A 243 12.51 8.59 8.73
CA ALA A 243 12.40 7.46 9.64
C ALA A 243 12.62 7.91 11.09
N VAL A 244 11.87 7.32 12.02
CA VAL A 244 12.06 7.47 13.46
C VAL A 244 12.65 6.18 13.98
N GLY A 245 13.98 6.14 14.05
CA GLY A 245 14.72 4.92 14.36
C GLY A 245 15.23 4.22 13.09
N PRO A 246 15.47 2.90 13.15
CA PRO A 246 15.92 2.12 12.00
C PRO A 246 14.86 2.14 10.87
N PRO A 247 15.22 2.49 9.62
CA PRO A 247 14.27 2.55 8.50
C PRO A 247 13.52 1.23 8.24
N GLU A 248 14.13 0.09 8.55
CA GLU A 248 13.55 -1.25 8.39
C GLU A 248 12.38 -1.53 9.33
N ASP A 249 12.24 -0.76 10.42
CA ASP A 249 11.11 -0.87 11.34
C ASP A 249 9.85 -0.17 10.77
N GLY A 250 9.99 0.60 9.67
CA GLY A 250 8.86 1.19 8.95
C GLY A 250 8.14 2.31 9.68
N VAL A 251 8.82 2.96 10.63
CA VAL A 251 8.25 4.02 11.45
C VAL A 251 8.68 5.37 10.89
N TYR A 252 7.75 6.17 10.38
CA TYR A 252 8.05 7.44 9.74
C TYR A 252 7.29 8.62 10.36
N LYS A 253 7.93 9.79 10.32
CA LYS A 253 7.26 11.09 10.51
C LYS A 253 7.38 11.92 9.25
N CYS A 254 6.25 12.24 8.64
CA CYS A 254 6.18 13.20 7.55
C CYS A 254 5.53 14.51 8.01
N ASN A 255 6.12 15.65 7.67
CA ASN A 255 5.69 16.99 8.09
C ASN A 255 5.47 17.07 9.62
N ARG A 256 6.36 16.42 10.38
CA ARG A 256 6.34 16.32 11.86
C ARG A 256 5.22 15.47 12.47
N ARG A 257 4.44 14.75 11.66
CA ARG A 257 3.36 13.88 12.14
C ARG A 257 3.70 12.41 11.86
N ALA A 258 3.29 11.51 12.75
CA ALA A 258 3.33 10.08 12.45
C ALA A 258 2.50 9.77 11.19
N CYS A 259 3.01 8.88 10.37
CA CYS A 259 2.30 8.33 9.22
C CYS A 259 2.50 6.82 9.18
N THR A 260 1.59 6.12 8.50
CA THR A 260 1.58 4.67 8.44
C THR A 260 2.29 4.18 7.20
N MET A 261 3.26 3.29 7.37
CA MET A 261 3.87 2.54 6.28
C MET A 261 3.12 1.23 6.07
N THR A 262 2.90 0.87 4.80
CA THR A 262 2.41 -0.45 4.41
C THR A 262 3.54 -1.33 3.91
N TRP A 263 3.49 -2.60 4.26
CA TRP A 263 4.39 -3.64 3.78
C TRP A 263 3.61 -4.80 3.18
N LEU A 264 4.21 -5.45 2.20
CA LEU A 264 3.62 -6.53 1.43
C LEU A 264 4.51 -7.79 1.50
N GLU A 265 3.88 -8.95 1.42
CA GLU A 265 4.56 -10.24 1.22
C GLU A 265 5.00 -10.42 -0.24
N ASP A 266 4.21 -9.89 -1.18
CA ASP A 266 4.49 -9.91 -2.62
C ASP A 266 4.99 -8.54 -3.12
N ALA A 267 6.00 -8.57 -3.99
CA ALA A 267 6.57 -7.39 -4.63
C ALA A 267 5.71 -6.86 -5.78
N GLU A 268 4.87 -7.71 -6.37
CA GLU A 268 4.11 -7.44 -7.59
C GLU A 268 2.59 -7.68 -7.34
N PRO A 269 1.96 -6.93 -6.42
CA PRO A 269 0.52 -7.06 -6.20
C PRO A 269 -0.26 -6.68 -7.48
N ASP A 270 -1.49 -7.16 -7.65
CA ASP A 270 -2.30 -6.93 -8.86
C ASP A 270 -2.47 -5.45 -9.28
N TRP A 271 -2.31 -4.50 -8.34
CA TRP A 271 -2.35 -3.07 -8.66
C TRP A 271 -1.04 -2.53 -9.27
N CYS A 272 -0.03 -3.39 -9.43
CA CYS A 272 1.18 -3.14 -10.20
C CYS A 272 1.07 -3.58 -11.66
N ASP A 273 0.00 -4.27 -12.03
CA ASP A 273 -0.27 -4.62 -13.42
C ASP A 273 -0.94 -3.45 -14.15
N PRO A 274 -0.59 -3.22 -15.43
CA PRO A 274 -1.33 -2.31 -16.28
C PRO A 274 -2.82 -2.65 -16.25
N PRO A 275 -3.72 -1.65 -16.23
CA PRO A 275 -5.14 -1.92 -16.30
C PRO A 275 -5.42 -2.74 -17.56
N GLY A 276 -6.09 -3.89 -17.39
CA GLY A 276 -6.48 -4.74 -18.50
C GLY A 276 -7.29 -3.95 -19.54
N PRO A 277 -7.34 -4.42 -20.80
CA PRO A 277 -8.15 -3.77 -21.82
C PRO A 277 -9.58 -3.61 -21.29
N ALA A 278 -10.13 -2.39 -21.40
CA ALA A 278 -11.51 -2.14 -21.02
C ALA A 278 -12.39 -3.20 -21.69
N PRO A 279 -13.33 -3.84 -20.96
CA PRO A 279 -14.20 -4.82 -21.57
C PRO A 279 -14.87 -4.16 -22.77
N ASP A 280 -14.72 -4.78 -23.95
CA ASP A 280 -15.23 -4.24 -25.21
C ASP A 280 -16.66 -3.76 -24.97
N SER A 281 -16.86 -2.44 -25.01
CA SER A 281 -18.20 -1.86 -24.92
C SER A 281 -19.01 -2.55 -26.00
N PRO A 282 -20.16 -3.18 -25.69
CA PRO A 282 -20.93 -3.91 -26.68
C PRO A 282 -21.24 -2.94 -27.81
N SER A 283 -20.58 -3.19 -28.95
CA SER A 283 -20.71 -2.37 -30.15
C SER A 283 -22.19 -2.36 -30.50
N GLY A 284 -22.81 -1.19 -30.34
CA GLY A 284 -24.24 -0.99 -30.51
C GLY A 284 -24.68 -1.61 -31.82
N GLY A 285 -25.46 -2.70 -31.72
CA GLY A 285 -26.00 -3.42 -32.85
C GLY A 285 -26.71 -2.44 -33.78
N HIS A 286 -26.13 -2.28 -34.97
CA HIS A 286 -26.72 -1.51 -36.05
C HIS A 286 -27.95 -2.28 -36.53
N THR A 287 -29.09 -1.98 -35.93
CA THR A 287 -30.39 -2.49 -36.37
C THR A 287 -30.70 -1.82 -37.71
N THR A 288 -30.33 -2.45 -38.82
CA THR A 288 -30.83 -2.07 -40.13
C THR A 288 -32.26 -2.57 -40.24
N ARG A 289 -33.22 -1.65 -40.21
CA ARG A 289 -34.60 -1.91 -40.66
C ARG A 289 -34.59 -1.96 -42.19
N GLY A 290 -34.99 -3.12 -42.73
CA GLY A 290 -35.53 -3.28 -44.08
C GLY A 290 -36.94 -3.81 -43.96
#